data_AF-A0A953Z5C4-F1
#
_entry.id   AF-A0A953Z5C4-F1
#
_cell.length_a   1.000
_cell.length_b   1.000
_cell.length_c   1.000
_cell.angle_alpha   90.00
_cell.angle_beta   90.00
_cell.angle_gamma   90.00
#
_symmetry.space_group_name_H-M   'P 1'
#
loop_
_entity.id
_entity.type
_entity.pdbx_description
1 polymer ?
#
loop_
_entity_poly.entity_id
_entity_poly.type
_entity_poly.pdbx_seq_one_letter_code
_entity_poly.pdbx_strand_id
1 'polypeptide(L)'
;MSDTEPIGSSASNWLNRAPELPFTGHTMHRTLSTRILGAIALLCFDASAQEVVWDGLDVAAWAVRLERDREATVERLVAGQPASLPVVGELLLHDDPEVARAAADVCRAIGEPARRLVPALSRRIRGATSWTTVEVCRKALQSIGVAHTVALDALFERLRDSDVPRLRWECAQALIELHPDFVGRLLSAADAAEFEYPDRLVDAFLCVGDASVAPLITALQTKAGARAIAEQVLPLLGWRVARRVEAAGYDEIAQQALRVGPLRWVQFADEYELDELEPEPIANATPSIEWEYGSGHGQSFALWRAWPDGDALKIERIVYRYPRGSERPDVRIEGCAIDAGLARDLARQLAVIGRMRMRPKPRDANEWSSSWTSNNFHARVRAVCGDRVLIGARFTGYEAAHNVVERFRSQAATNVLHEAVADVEWAEILPEARHRQLIAERCKTSEADESWVHDRLEAIATQLEAR
;
A
#
# COMPACT_ATOMS: atom_id res chain seq x y z
N MET A 1 44.88 -35.83 -18.65
CA MET A 1 44.07 -35.92 -19.90
C MET A 1 42.70 -36.44 -19.52
N SER A 2 41.74 -35.53 -19.43
CA SER A 2 40.33 -35.63 -19.87
C SER A 2 39.51 -34.68 -19.02
N ASP A 3 39.31 -33.48 -19.58
CA ASP A 3 38.43 -32.44 -19.09
C ASP A 3 36.97 -32.89 -19.13
N THR A 4 36.21 -32.59 -18.08
CA THR A 4 34.75 -32.48 -18.14
C THR A 4 34.34 -31.29 -17.27
N GLU A 5 34.00 -30.18 -17.93
CA GLU A 5 33.30 -29.04 -17.34
C GLU A 5 31.83 -29.38 -17.06
N PRO A 6 31.20 -28.78 -16.03
CA PRO A 6 29.78 -28.91 -15.79
C PRO A 6 28.96 -27.93 -16.64
N ILE A 7 27.91 -28.46 -17.28
CA ILE A 7 26.91 -27.71 -18.05
C ILE A 7 26.11 -26.80 -17.11
N GLY A 8 26.28 -25.49 -17.26
CA GLY A 8 25.48 -24.46 -16.58
C GLY A 8 24.09 -24.28 -17.21
N SER A 9 23.08 -24.05 -16.36
CA SER A 9 21.71 -23.76 -16.76
C SER A 9 21.61 -22.36 -17.40
N SER A 10 21.11 -22.29 -18.63
CA SER A 10 20.92 -21.05 -19.40
C SER A 10 19.48 -20.90 -19.89
N ALA A 11 18.52 -20.80 -18.97
CA ALA A 11 17.14 -20.45 -19.32
C ALA A 11 16.88 -18.92 -19.33
N SER A 12 17.79 -18.11 -18.81
CA SER A 12 17.52 -16.69 -18.50
C SER A 12 17.86 -15.69 -19.62
N ASN A 13 18.39 -16.12 -20.77
CA ASN A 13 19.06 -15.21 -21.72
C ASN A 13 18.31 -14.95 -23.05
N TRP A 14 17.10 -15.50 -23.22
CA TRP A 14 16.35 -15.37 -24.49
C TRP A 14 15.45 -14.13 -24.59
N LEU A 15 15.12 -13.47 -23.48
CA LEU A 15 14.25 -12.28 -23.46
C LEU A 15 14.95 -10.96 -23.84
N ASN A 16 16.29 -10.93 -23.97
CA ASN A 16 17.09 -9.70 -24.15
C ASN A 16 17.53 -9.41 -25.60
N ARG A 17 17.03 -10.12 -26.61
CA ARG A 17 17.38 -9.86 -28.02
C ARG A 17 16.13 -9.69 -28.89
N ALA A 18 15.50 -8.53 -28.81
CA ALA A 18 14.58 -8.05 -29.84
C ALA A 18 15.02 -6.64 -30.29
N PRO A 19 14.95 -6.29 -31.59
CA PRO A 19 15.40 -4.98 -32.08
C PRO A 19 14.44 -3.86 -31.66
N GLU A 20 15.00 -2.72 -31.25
CA GLU A 20 14.26 -1.51 -30.88
C GLU A 20 13.66 -0.82 -32.12
N LEU A 21 12.35 -0.53 -32.07
CA LEU A 21 11.62 0.32 -33.03
C LEU A 21 10.73 1.31 -32.26
N PRO A 22 10.46 2.50 -32.83
CA PRO A 22 10.05 3.68 -32.06
C PRO A 22 8.62 3.62 -31.50
N PHE A 23 8.46 4.27 -30.35
CA PHE A 23 7.33 4.14 -29.41
C PHE A 23 6.18 5.12 -29.69
N THR A 24 4.95 4.60 -29.80
CA THR A 24 3.70 5.35 -29.53
C THR A 24 2.64 4.44 -28.85
N GLY A 25 1.97 4.97 -27.82
CA GLY A 25 0.57 4.72 -27.39
C GLY A 25 -0.03 3.32 -27.11
N HIS A 26 0.63 2.17 -27.30
CA HIS A 26 -0.02 0.82 -27.29
C HIS A 26 0.51 -0.17 -26.23
N THR A 27 0.91 0.30 -25.05
CA THR A 27 1.78 -0.47 -24.14
C THR A 27 1.09 -1.61 -23.37
N MET A 28 -0.21 -1.51 -23.07
CA MET A 28 -0.93 -2.54 -22.29
C MET A 28 -1.27 -3.80 -23.12
N HIS A 29 -1.70 -3.62 -24.37
CA HIS A 29 -2.01 -4.74 -25.26
C HIS A 29 -0.76 -5.57 -25.60
N ARG A 30 0.41 -4.92 -25.72
CA ARG A 30 1.68 -5.61 -26.04
C ARG A 30 2.21 -6.45 -24.88
N THR A 31 2.17 -5.95 -23.64
CA THR A 31 2.67 -6.73 -22.49
C THR A 31 1.80 -7.94 -22.18
N LEU A 32 0.47 -7.80 -22.30
CA LEU A 32 -0.46 -8.91 -22.16
C LEU A 32 -0.27 -9.93 -23.30
N SER A 33 -0.14 -9.46 -24.55
CA SER A 33 0.12 -10.33 -25.70
C SER A 33 1.44 -11.08 -25.57
N THR A 34 2.54 -10.43 -25.15
CA THR A 34 3.84 -11.11 -24.98
C THR A 34 3.82 -12.12 -23.84
N ARG A 35 3.12 -11.86 -22.73
CA ARG A 35 2.99 -12.80 -21.61
C ARG A 35 2.08 -13.99 -21.95
N ILE A 36 0.98 -13.75 -22.65
CA ILE A 36 0.07 -14.79 -23.14
C ILE A 36 0.78 -15.63 -24.21
N LEU A 37 1.46 -15.00 -25.18
CA LEU A 37 2.25 -15.69 -26.20
C LEU A 37 3.43 -16.46 -25.58
N GLY A 38 4.07 -15.92 -24.54
CA GLY A 38 5.13 -16.60 -23.79
C GLY A 38 4.59 -17.81 -23.02
N ALA A 39 3.45 -17.68 -22.34
CA ALA A 39 2.78 -18.78 -21.64
C ALA A 39 2.32 -19.87 -22.61
N ILE A 40 1.72 -19.48 -23.75
CA ILE A 40 1.33 -20.41 -24.81
C ILE A 40 2.55 -21.06 -25.47
N ALA A 41 3.64 -20.32 -25.69
CA ALA A 41 4.89 -20.87 -26.21
C ALA A 41 5.49 -21.90 -25.23
N LEU A 42 5.52 -21.61 -23.92
CA LEU A 42 5.98 -22.55 -22.89
C LEU A 42 5.16 -23.85 -22.91
N LEU A 43 3.83 -23.75 -22.98
CA LEU A 43 2.93 -24.91 -23.09
C LEU A 43 3.14 -25.73 -24.37
N CYS A 44 3.47 -25.07 -25.49
CA CYS A 44 3.72 -25.74 -26.77
C CYS A 44 5.11 -26.41 -26.82
N PHE A 45 6.12 -25.85 -26.15
CA PHE A 45 7.49 -26.39 -26.18
C PHE A 45 7.70 -27.52 -25.16
N ASP A 46 7.05 -27.50 -23.99
CA ASP A 46 7.20 -28.54 -22.96
C ASP A 46 6.47 -29.85 -23.35
N ALA A 47 5.30 -29.74 -24.01
CA ALA A 47 4.54 -30.89 -24.52
C ALA A 47 5.25 -31.69 -25.64
N SER A 48 6.26 -31.10 -26.29
CA SER A 48 7.04 -31.77 -27.34
C SER A 48 8.26 -32.53 -26.81
N ALA A 49 8.63 -32.33 -25.54
CA ALA A 49 9.91 -32.78 -25.00
C ALA A 49 9.83 -33.97 -24.02
N GLN A 50 8.67 -34.32 -23.46
CA GLN A 50 8.56 -35.49 -22.58
C GLN A 50 7.23 -36.25 -22.75
N GLU A 51 7.32 -37.55 -23.05
CA GLU A 51 6.22 -38.52 -22.91
C GLU A 51 5.86 -38.66 -21.42
N VAL A 52 5.10 -37.72 -20.87
CA VAL A 52 4.51 -37.86 -19.54
C VAL A 52 3.00 -37.92 -19.70
N VAL A 53 2.43 -39.06 -19.29
CA VAL A 53 0.99 -39.24 -19.13
C VAL A 53 0.58 -38.41 -17.91
N TRP A 54 -0.04 -37.26 -18.16
CA TRP A 54 -0.71 -36.49 -17.12
C TRP A 54 -2.02 -37.18 -16.77
N ASP A 55 -2.23 -37.49 -15.49
CA ASP A 55 -3.41 -38.18 -14.94
C ASP A 55 -4.74 -37.68 -15.56
N GLY A 56 -5.21 -38.40 -16.59
CA GLY A 56 -6.53 -38.20 -17.20
C GLY A 56 -6.68 -37.10 -18.24
N LEU A 57 -5.61 -36.38 -18.61
CA LEU A 57 -5.62 -35.42 -19.74
C LEU A 57 -4.86 -36.04 -20.92
N ASP A 58 -5.56 -36.29 -22.03
CA ASP A 58 -4.96 -36.76 -23.28
C ASP A 58 -4.14 -35.62 -23.91
N VAL A 59 -2.89 -35.48 -23.46
CA VAL A 59 -1.94 -34.47 -23.92
C VAL A 59 -1.68 -34.56 -25.42
N ALA A 60 -1.75 -35.75 -26.01
CA ALA A 60 -1.59 -35.94 -27.45
C ALA A 60 -2.79 -35.39 -28.23
N ALA A 61 -4.02 -35.63 -27.76
CA ALA A 61 -5.20 -34.98 -28.34
C ALA A 61 -5.19 -33.46 -28.12
N TRP A 62 -4.62 -32.99 -27.00
CA TRP A 62 -4.52 -31.58 -26.67
C TRP A 62 -3.51 -30.85 -27.56
N ALA A 63 -2.30 -31.40 -27.71
CA ALA A 63 -1.26 -30.88 -28.60
C ALA A 63 -1.75 -30.84 -30.05
N VAL A 64 -2.42 -31.89 -30.53
CA VAL A 64 -3.00 -31.92 -31.89
C VAL A 64 -4.10 -30.87 -32.07
N ARG A 65 -4.93 -30.62 -31.05
CA ARG A 65 -5.99 -29.60 -31.08
C ARG A 65 -5.42 -28.19 -31.06
N LEU A 66 -4.38 -27.96 -30.26
CA LEU A 66 -3.72 -26.67 -30.13
C LEU A 66 -2.88 -26.36 -31.35
N GLU A 67 -2.22 -27.35 -31.97
CA GLU A 67 -1.44 -27.17 -33.21
C GLU A 67 -2.36 -26.85 -34.41
N ARG A 68 -3.53 -27.50 -34.48
CA ARG A 68 -4.48 -27.33 -35.60
C ARG A 68 -5.20 -25.98 -35.59
N ASP A 69 -5.50 -25.43 -34.42
CA ASP A 69 -6.20 -24.15 -34.24
C ASP A 69 -5.35 -23.12 -33.46
N ARG A 70 -4.01 -23.21 -33.54
CA ARG A 70 -3.07 -22.48 -32.68
C ARG A 70 -3.25 -20.98 -32.77
N GLU A 71 -3.20 -20.46 -33.99
CA GLU A 71 -3.31 -19.03 -34.28
C GLU A 71 -4.69 -18.51 -33.86
N ALA A 72 -5.76 -19.21 -34.22
CA ALA A 72 -7.11 -18.85 -33.81
C ALA A 72 -7.32 -18.93 -32.29
N THR A 73 -6.64 -19.83 -31.57
CA THR A 73 -6.73 -19.94 -30.12
C THR A 73 -5.94 -18.84 -29.42
N VAL A 74 -4.74 -18.53 -29.91
CA VAL A 74 -3.93 -17.39 -29.48
C VAL A 74 -4.70 -16.08 -29.70
N GLU A 75 -5.27 -15.87 -30.90
CA GLU A 75 -6.07 -14.68 -31.21
C GLU A 75 -7.24 -14.53 -30.25
N ARG A 76 -7.97 -15.62 -29.96
CA ARG A 76 -9.09 -15.61 -29.01
C ARG A 76 -8.65 -15.30 -27.58
N LEU A 77 -7.51 -15.84 -27.14
CA LEU A 77 -6.95 -15.57 -25.80
C LEU A 77 -6.50 -14.12 -25.67
N VAL A 78 -5.76 -13.61 -26.67
CA VAL A 78 -5.30 -12.22 -26.72
C VAL A 78 -6.48 -11.24 -26.79
N ALA A 79 -7.53 -11.59 -27.54
CA ALA A 79 -8.74 -10.79 -27.66
C ALA A 79 -9.71 -10.96 -26.47
N GLY A 80 -9.39 -11.80 -25.47
CA GLY A 80 -10.27 -12.02 -24.31
C GLY A 80 -11.65 -12.55 -24.70
N GLN A 81 -11.73 -13.46 -25.69
CA GLN A 81 -13.02 -13.96 -26.15
C GLN A 81 -13.54 -15.10 -25.26
N PRO A 82 -14.85 -15.16 -24.94
CA PRO A 82 -15.44 -16.23 -24.13
C PRO A 82 -15.22 -17.65 -24.65
N ALA A 83 -14.99 -17.82 -25.96
CA ALA A 83 -14.68 -19.11 -26.56
C ALA A 83 -13.35 -19.72 -26.05
N SER A 84 -12.46 -18.91 -25.48
CA SER A 84 -11.17 -19.35 -24.93
C SER A 84 -11.26 -19.96 -23.52
N LEU A 85 -12.39 -19.77 -22.84
CA LEU A 85 -12.57 -20.14 -21.43
C LEU A 85 -12.21 -21.59 -21.05
N PRO A 86 -12.44 -22.65 -21.87
CA PRO A 86 -11.99 -24.00 -21.51
C PRO A 86 -10.48 -24.08 -21.35
N VAL A 87 -9.73 -23.51 -22.30
CA VAL A 87 -8.25 -23.47 -22.25
C VAL A 87 -7.81 -22.64 -21.03
N VAL A 88 -8.40 -21.46 -20.82
CA VAL A 88 -8.06 -20.61 -19.68
C VAL A 88 -8.27 -21.33 -18.34
N GLY A 89 -9.31 -22.16 -18.21
CA GLY A 89 -9.55 -22.95 -17.00
C GLY A 89 -8.43 -23.94 -16.68
N GLU A 90 -7.85 -24.56 -17.69
CA GLU A 90 -6.70 -25.46 -17.55
C GLU A 90 -5.43 -24.66 -17.22
N LEU A 91 -5.19 -23.53 -17.92
CA LEU A 91 -4.02 -22.68 -17.69
C LEU A 91 -3.98 -22.06 -16.29
N LEU A 92 -5.13 -21.75 -15.71
CA LEU A 92 -5.24 -21.27 -14.33
C LEU A 92 -4.66 -22.25 -13.30
N LEU A 93 -4.68 -23.55 -13.61
CA LEU A 93 -4.23 -24.61 -12.73
C LEU A 93 -2.82 -25.13 -13.08
N HIS A 94 -2.14 -24.47 -14.02
CA HIS A 94 -0.79 -24.82 -14.41
C HIS A 94 0.22 -24.59 -13.27
N ASP A 95 1.25 -25.44 -13.19
CA ASP A 95 2.27 -25.38 -12.14
C ASP A 95 3.12 -24.11 -12.23
N ASP A 96 3.48 -23.69 -13.45
CA ASP A 96 4.17 -22.42 -13.70
C ASP A 96 3.30 -21.21 -13.25
N PRO A 97 3.75 -20.42 -12.26
CA PRO A 97 3.04 -19.24 -11.78
C PRO A 97 2.82 -18.16 -12.83
N GLU A 98 3.69 -18.04 -13.82
CA GLU A 98 3.57 -17.05 -14.88
C GLU A 98 2.45 -17.39 -15.85
N VAL A 99 2.30 -18.68 -16.18
CA VAL A 99 1.19 -19.20 -17.01
C VAL A 99 -0.15 -18.99 -16.31
N ALA A 100 -0.26 -19.40 -15.05
CA ALA A 100 -1.48 -19.23 -14.28
C ALA A 100 -1.86 -17.74 -14.10
N ARG A 101 -0.87 -16.87 -13.91
CA ARG A 101 -1.08 -15.42 -13.84
C ARG A 101 -1.62 -14.86 -15.16
N ALA A 102 -1.03 -15.24 -16.29
CA ALA A 102 -1.51 -14.84 -17.60
C ALA A 102 -2.96 -15.30 -17.84
N ALA A 103 -3.30 -16.52 -17.42
CA ALA A 103 -4.66 -17.05 -17.51
C ALA A 103 -5.67 -16.25 -16.66
N ALA A 104 -5.28 -15.84 -15.45
CA ALA A 104 -6.11 -14.98 -14.61
C ALA A 104 -6.29 -13.58 -15.21
N ASP A 105 -5.27 -13.01 -15.85
CA ASP A 105 -5.42 -11.76 -16.61
C ASP A 105 -6.37 -11.90 -17.81
N VAL A 106 -6.37 -13.05 -18.49
CA VAL A 106 -7.35 -13.33 -19.55
C VAL A 106 -8.77 -13.41 -18.97
N CYS A 107 -8.97 -14.05 -17.81
CA CYS A 107 -10.26 -14.05 -17.12
C CYS A 107 -10.73 -12.62 -16.81
N ARG A 108 -9.83 -11.76 -16.34
CA ARG A 108 -10.09 -10.34 -16.09
C ARG A 108 -10.54 -9.61 -17.36
N ALA A 109 -9.86 -9.84 -18.47
CA ALA A 109 -10.21 -9.24 -19.76
C ALA A 109 -11.56 -9.73 -20.30
N ILE A 110 -11.90 -11.01 -20.09
CA ILE A 110 -13.18 -11.59 -20.48
C ILE A 110 -14.33 -10.98 -19.63
N GLY A 111 -14.11 -10.79 -18.33
CA GLY A 111 -15.12 -10.26 -17.40
C GLY A 111 -16.19 -11.29 -17.02
N GLU A 112 -17.45 -10.87 -16.93
CA GLU A 112 -18.58 -11.71 -16.47
C GLU A 112 -18.68 -13.11 -17.11
N PRO A 113 -18.46 -13.32 -18.42
CA PRO A 113 -18.49 -14.67 -19.01
C PRO A 113 -17.48 -15.65 -18.38
N ALA A 114 -16.40 -15.17 -17.76
CA ALA A 114 -15.45 -15.98 -17.03
C ALA A 114 -15.96 -16.48 -15.67
N ARG A 115 -17.21 -16.17 -15.29
CA ARG A 115 -17.86 -16.68 -14.06
C ARG A 115 -17.72 -18.18 -13.86
N ARG A 116 -17.76 -18.97 -14.94
CA ARG A 116 -17.59 -20.44 -14.87
C ARG A 116 -16.20 -20.90 -14.41
N LEU A 117 -15.21 -20.01 -14.44
CA LEU A 117 -13.83 -20.28 -14.02
C LEU A 117 -13.56 -19.90 -12.57
N VAL A 118 -14.55 -19.37 -11.84
CA VAL A 118 -14.42 -19.04 -10.41
C VAL A 118 -13.88 -20.23 -9.58
N PRO A 119 -14.35 -21.48 -9.74
CA PRO A 119 -13.76 -22.60 -9.01
C PRO A 119 -12.26 -22.82 -9.26
N ALA A 120 -11.79 -22.58 -10.49
CA ALA A 120 -10.37 -22.69 -10.84
C ALA A 120 -9.56 -21.54 -10.23
N LEU A 121 -10.07 -20.31 -10.29
CA LEU A 121 -9.49 -19.14 -9.61
C LEU A 121 -9.40 -19.37 -8.09
N SER A 122 -10.46 -19.89 -7.47
CA SER A 122 -10.49 -20.22 -6.04
C SER A 122 -9.45 -21.28 -5.68
N ARG A 123 -9.31 -22.34 -6.49
CA ARG A 123 -8.26 -23.36 -6.27
C ARG A 123 -6.87 -22.74 -6.36
N ARG A 124 -6.66 -21.83 -7.33
CA ARG A 124 -5.38 -21.13 -7.49
C ARG A 124 -5.06 -20.23 -6.30
N ILE A 125 -6.06 -19.54 -5.73
CA ILE A 125 -5.88 -18.71 -4.53
C ILE A 125 -5.43 -19.56 -3.33
N ARG A 126 -6.04 -20.73 -3.10
CA ARG A 126 -5.64 -21.63 -2.00
C ARG A 126 -4.17 -22.06 -2.09
N GLY A 127 -3.74 -22.42 -3.30
CA GLY A 127 -2.37 -22.84 -3.60
C GLY A 127 -1.38 -21.70 -3.83
N ALA A 128 -1.79 -20.44 -3.68
CA ALA A 128 -0.92 -19.31 -3.97
C ALA A 128 0.22 -19.20 -2.94
N THR A 129 1.46 -19.20 -3.43
CA THR A 129 2.67 -18.91 -2.64
C THR A 129 3.14 -17.47 -2.81
N SER A 130 2.61 -16.75 -3.80
CA SER A 130 2.94 -15.35 -4.10
C SER A 130 1.72 -14.46 -3.99
N TRP A 131 1.90 -13.28 -3.39
CA TRP A 131 0.88 -12.24 -3.29
C TRP A 131 0.43 -11.73 -4.66
N THR A 132 1.30 -11.76 -5.67
CA THR A 132 0.96 -11.37 -7.06
C THR A 132 -0.09 -12.28 -7.68
N THR A 133 -0.09 -13.58 -7.33
CA THR A 133 -1.10 -14.54 -7.80
C THR A 133 -2.49 -14.18 -7.26
N VAL A 134 -2.58 -13.87 -5.96
CA VAL A 134 -3.83 -13.45 -5.31
C VAL A 134 -4.30 -12.12 -5.89
N GLU A 135 -3.41 -11.15 -6.08
CA GLU A 135 -3.75 -9.85 -6.65
C GLU A 135 -4.41 -9.97 -8.03
N VAL A 136 -3.84 -10.78 -8.93
CA VAL A 136 -4.39 -10.96 -10.29
C VAL A 136 -5.69 -11.75 -10.26
N CYS A 137 -5.79 -12.80 -9.43
CA CYS A 137 -7.05 -13.55 -9.26
C CYS A 137 -8.16 -12.65 -8.69
N ARG A 138 -7.85 -11.79 -7.71
CA ARG A 138 -8.76 -10.77 -7.16
C ARG A 138 -9.30 -9.85 -8.26
N LYS A 139 -8.42 -9.27 -9.07
CA LYS A 139 -8.84 -8.38 -10.17
C LYS A 139 -9.71 -9.09 -11.20
N ALA A 140 -9.43 -10.37 -11.46
CA ALA A 140 -10.28 -11.20 -12.31
C ALA A 140 -11.67 -11.41 -11.68
N LEU A 141 -11.74 -11.77 -10.40
CA LEU A 141 -13.00 -11.94 -9.66
C LEU A 141 -13.85 -10.67 -9.62
N GLN A 142 -13.21 -9.50 -9.44
CA GLN A 142 -13.88 -8.19 -9.52
C GLN A 142 -14.48 -7.93 -10.90
N SER A 143 -13.72 -8.22 -11.96
CA SER A 143 -14.18 -8.00 -13.35
C SER A 143 -15.28 -8.99 -13.76
N ILE A 144 -15.32 -10.16 -13.13
CA ILE A 144 -16.43 -11.12 -13.26
C ILE A 144 -17.70 -10.58 -12.58
N GLY A 145 -17.57 -9.68 -11.60
CA GLY A 145 -18.70 -9.01 -10.93
C GLY A 145 -19.45 -9.88 -9.93
N VAL A 146 -18.81 -10.93 -9.39
CA VAL A 146 -19.49 -11.89 -8.49
C VAL A 146 -18.72 -12.08 -7.19
N ALA A 147 -19.39 -11.77 -6.08
CA ALA A 147 -19.02 -12.19 -4.74
C ALA A 147 -19.34 -13.69 -4.55
N HIS A 148 -18.57 -14.56 -5.21
CA HIS A 148 -18.87 -15.99 -5.17
C HIS A 148 -18.37 -16.58 -3.85
N THR A 149 -19.25 -17.26 -3.11
CA THR A 149 -18.92 -17.88 -1.80
C THR A 149 -17.63 -18.70 -1.85
N VAL A 150 -17.48 -19.54 -2.88
CA VAL A 150 -16.27 -20.36 -3.11
C VAL A 150 -14.98 -19.53 -3.25
N ALA A 151 -15.02 -18.32 -3.81
CA ALA A 151 -13.87 -17.43 -3.89
C ALA A 151 -13.59 -16.75 -2.55
N LEU A 152 -14.65 -16.31 -1.86
CA LEU A 152 -14.53 -15.74 -0.52
C LEU A 152 -13.96 -16.75 0.47
N ASP A 153 -14.40 -18.01 0.41
CA ASP A 153 -13.88 -19.08 1.26
C ASP A 153 -12.41 -19.37 0.96
N ALA A 154 -12.02 -19.43 -0.32
CA ALA A 154 -10.62 -19.60 -0.69
C ALA A 154 -9.72 -18.45 -0.20
N LEU A 155 -10.19 -17.20 -0.31
CA LEU A 155 -9.46 -16.03 0.20
C LEU A 155 -9.40 -16.04 1.73
N PHE A 156 -10.48 -16.45 2.40
CA PHE A 156 -10.56 -16.53 3.85
C PHE A 156 -9.65 -17.61 4.42
N GLU A 157 -9.68 -18.82 3.84
CA GLU A 157 -8.75 -19.91 4.14
C GLU A 157 -7.30 -19.44 3.95
N ARG A 158 -6.98 -18.77 2.83
CA ARG A 158 -5.63 -18.29 2.59
C ARG A 158 -5.20 -17.18 3.55
N LEU A 159 -6.10 -16.26 3.90
CA LEU A 159 -5.85 -15.25 4.93
C LEU A 159 -5.53 -15.91 6.29
N ARG A 160 -6.29 -16.95 6.63
CA ARG A 160 -6.16 -17.70 7.88
C ARG A 160 -4.87 -18.50 7.96
N ASP A 161 -4.51 -19.19 6.88
CA ASP A 161 -3.47 -20.23 6.90
C ASP A 161 -2.08 -19.71 6.47
N SER A 162 -2.01 -18.52 5.84
CA SER A 162 -0.75 -17.98 5.31
C SER A 162 0.15 -17.35 6.38
N ASP A 163 1.42 -17.75 6.41
CA ASP A 163 2.50 -17.15 7.18
C ASP A 163 3.08 -15.88 6.53
N VAL A 164 2.99 -15.74 5.21
CA VAL A 164 3.47 -14.55 4.47
C VAL A 164 2.57 -13.32 4.71
N PRO A 165 3.05 -12.23 5.37
CA PRO A 165 2.22 -11.07 5.71
C PRO A 165 1.63 -10.36 4.49
N ARG A 166 2.43 -10.18 3.43
CA ARG A 166 1.95 -9.53 2.19
C ARG A 166 0.84 -10.33 1.51
N LEU A 167 0.88 -11.65 1.58
CA LEU A 167 -0.15 -12.52 1.01
C LEU A 167 -1.46 -12.41 1.80
N ARG A 168 -1.39 -12.35 3.14
CA ARG A 168 -2.54 -12.07 4.00
C ARG A 168 -3.16 -10.72 3.68
N TRP A 169 -2.35 -9.68 3.55
CA TRP A 169 -2.80 -8.34 3.17
C TRP A 169 -3.60 -8.34 1.86
N GLU A 170 -3.09 -8.98 0.81
CA GLU A 170 -3.81 -9.08 -0.47
C GLU A 170 -5.11 -9.88 -0.36
N CYS A 171 -5.15 -10.92 0.48
CA CYS A 171 -6.39 -11.68 0.73
C CYS A 171 -7.43 -10.83 1.47
N ALA A 172 -7.01 -10.07 2.49
CA ALA A 172 -7.89 -9.16 3.22
C ALA A 172 -8.44 -8.05 2.30
N GLN A 173 -7.59 -7.43 1.49
CA GLN A 173 -8.01 -6.46 0.45
C GLN A 173 -9.06 -7.07 -0.49
N ALA A 174 -8.78 -8.27 -1.01
CA ALA A 174 -9.73 -8.97 -1.88
C ALA A 174 -11.08 -9.22 -1.21
N LEU A 175 -11.07 -9.61 0.07
CA LEU A 175 -12.30 -9.87 0.83
C LEU A 175 -13.10 -8.59 1.09
N ILE A 176 -12.44 -7.47 1.41
CA ILE A 176 -13.09 -6.16 1.58
C ILE A 176 -13.81 -5.74 0.30
N GLU A 177 -13.14 -5.87 -0.83
CA GLU A 177 -13.67 -5.42 -2.12
C GLU A 177 -14.76 -6.35 -2.67
N LEU A 178 -14.70 -7.64 -2.36
CA LEU A 178 -15.64 -8.64 -2.85
C LEU A 178 -16.82 -8.90 -1.90
N HIS A 179 -16.72 -8.55 -0.62
CA HIS A 179 -17.76 -8.87 0.37
C HIS A 179 -17.98 -7.73 1.38
N PRO A 180 -19.08 -6.97 1.26
CA PRO A 180 -19.37 -5.81 2.12
C PRO A 180 -19.41 -6.10 3.64
N ASP A 181 -19.79 -7.32 4.04
CA ASP A 181 -19.87 -7.74 5.45
C ASP A 181 -18.67 -8.61 5.88
N PHE A 182 -17.50 -8.40 5.27
CA PHE A 182 -16.30 -9.16 5.62
C PHE A 182 -15.87 -8.96 7.08
N VAL A 183 -16.11 -7.76 7.64
CA VAL A 183 -15.76 -7.43 9.03
C VAL A 183 -16.53 -8.30 10.03
N GLY A 184 -17.82 -8.55 9.81
CA GLY A 184 -18.62 -9.45 10.65
C GLY A 184 -18.11 -10.89 10.62
N ARG A 185 -17.65 -11.37 9.45
CA ARG A 185 -17.03 -12.69 9.29
C ARG A 185 -15.71 -12.79 10.06
N LEU A 186 -14.85 -11.77 10.01
CA LEU A 186 -13.60 -11.75 10.78
C LEU A 186 -13.85 -11.79 12.29
N LEU A 187 -14.82 -11.02 12.79
CA LEU A 187 -15.19 -11.03 14.21
C LEU A 187 -15.75 -12.38 14.65
N SER A 188 -16.58 -13.00 13.81
CA SER A 188 -17.12 -14.34 14.08
C SER A 188 -16.02 -15.40 14.15
N ALA A 189 -15.02 -15.32 13.26
CA ALA A 189 -13.88 -16.23 13.27
C ALA A 189 -12.93 -16.00 14.44
N ALA A 190 -12.81 -14.76 14.92
CA ALA A 190 -12.12 -14.44 16.18
C ALA A 190 -12.80 -15.13 17.37
N ASP A 191 -14.14 -15.07 17.45
CA ASP A 191 -14.92 -15.73 18.50
C ASP A 191 -14.86 -17.26 18.42
N ALA A 192 -14.78 -17.82 17.20
CA ALA A 192 -14.65 -19.24 16.97
C ALA A 192 -13.20 -19.76 17.09
N ALA A 193 -12.23 -18.89 17.39
CA ALA A 193 -10.80 -19.20 17.43
C ALA A 193 -10.31 -19.96 16.17
N GLU A 194 -10.81 -19.56 14.99
CA GLU A 194 -10.47 -20.22 13.73
C GLU A 194 -9.01 -19.95 13.30
N PHE A 195 -8.42 -18.86 13.78
CA PHE A 195 -7.04 -18.48 13.44
C PHE A 195 -6.08 -19.06 14.47
N GLU A 196 -5.11 -19.86 14.00
CA GLU A 196 -4.02 -20.38 14.82
C GLU A 196 -3.23 -19.24 15.49
N TYR A 197 -3.03 -18.14 14.75
CA TYR A 197 -2.32 -16.96 15.21
C TYR A 197 -3.22 -15.71 15.12
N PRO A 198 -3.60 -15.10 16.28
CA PRO A 198 -4.47 -13.93 16.31
C PRO A 198 -3.92 -12.67 15.60
N ASP A 199 -2.59 -12.53 15.48
CA ASP A 199 -1.94 -11.43 14.76
C ASP A 199 -2.38 -11.36 13.27
N ARG A 200 -2.70 -12.50 12.66
CA ARG A 200 -3.25 -12.56 11.29
C ARG A 200 -4.60 -11.85 11.17
N LEU A 201 -5.43 -11.90 12.21
CA LEU A 201 -6.68 -11.14 12.27
C LEU A 201 -6.40 -9.65 12.43
N VAL A 202 -5.43 -9.29 13.27
CA VAL A 202 -5.00 -7.89 13.46
C VAL A 202 -4.60 -7.28 12.11
N ASP A 203 -3.73 -7.94 11.35
CA ASP A 203 -3.33 -7.51 9.99
C ASP A 203 -4.54 -7.30 9.08
N ALA A 204 -5.51 -8.22 9.12
CA ALA A 204 -6.72 -8.13 8.31
C ALA A 204 -7.56 -6.90 8.67
N PHE A 205 -7.79 -6.64 9.95
CA PHE A 205 -8.54 -5.45 10.37
C PHE A 205 -7.79 -4.14 10.09
N LEU A 206 -6.46 -4.12 10.23
CA LEU A 206 -5.66 -2.95 9.85
C LEU A 206 -5.75 -2.66 8.35
N CYS A 207 -5.83 -3.71 7.53
CA CYS A 207 -6.08 -3.60 6.10
C CYS A 207 -7.49 -3.06 5.79
N VAL A 208 -8.51 -3.40 6.60
CA VAL A 208 -9.88 -2.85 6.48
C VAL A 208 -9.92 -1.37 6.84
N GLY A 209 -9.11 -0.94 7.82
CA GLY A 209 -9.06 0.45 8.25
C GLY A 209 -10.37 0.94 8.87
N ASP A 210 -10.82 2.13 8.48
CA ASP A 210 -11.96 2.84 9.10
C ASP A 210 -13.28 2.06 9.08
N ALA A 211 -13.50 1.18 8.08
CA ALA A 211 -14.72 0.39 7.98
C ALA A 211 -14.85 -0.66 9.11
N SER A 212 -13.74 -1.00 9.77
CA SER A 212 -13.75 -1.93 10.92
C SER A 212 -14.10 -1.26 12.26
N VAL A 213 -14.06 0.07 12.34
CA VAL A 213 -14.09 0.79 13.63
C VAL A 213 -15.39 0.58 14.39
N ALA A 214 -16.54 0.79 13.74
CA ALA A 214 -17.82 0.62 14.41
C ALA A 214 -18.07 -0.83 14.85
N PRO A 215 -17.84 -1.86 14.00
CA PRO A 215 -17.91 -3.25 14.44
C PRO A 215 -16.94 -3.61 15.57
N LEU A 216 -15.70 -3.09 15.56
CA LEU A 216 -14.74 -3.32 16.63
C LEU A 216 -15.17 -2.66 17.95
N ILE A 217 -15.73 -1.45 17.91
CA ILE A 217 -16.31 -0.81 19.10
C ILE A 217 -17.47 -1.64 19.65
N THR A 218 -18.35 -2.16 18.78
CA THR A 218 -19.39 -3.09 19.21
C THR A 218 -18.79 -4.36 19.81
N ALA A 219 -17.72 -4.91 19.21
CA ALA A 219 -17.06 -6.13 19.67
C ALA A 219 -16.45 -5.98 21.08
N LEU A 220 -16.07 -4.78 21.52
CA LEU A 220 -15.64 -4.52 22.90
C LEU A 220 -16.73 -4.85 23.95
N GLN A 221 -18.00 -4.95 23.54
CA GLN A 221 -19.13 -5.33 24.40
C GLN A 221 -19.46 -6.84 24.34
N THR A 222 -18.74 -7.61 23.52
CA THR A 222 -19.10 -9.00 23.18
C THR A 222 -18.18 -10.04 23.84
N LYS A 223 -18.15 -11.26 23.30
CA LYS A 223 -17.39 -12.42 23.80
C LYS A 223 -15.88 -12.18 23.76
N ALA A 224 -15.14 -13.06 24.43
CA ALA A 224 -13.70 -12.89 24.69
C ALA A 224 -12.84 -12.76 23.43
N GLY A 225 -13.13 -13.50 22.34
CA GLY A 225 -12.29 -13.52 21.14
C GLY A 225 -12.36 -12.21 20.36
N ALA A 226 -13.56 -11.81 19.92
CA ALA A 226 -13.78 -10.56 19.21
C ALA A 226 -13.39 -9.33 20.04
N ARG A 227 -13.64 -9.36 21.35
CA ARG A 227 -13.18 -8.32 22.29
C ARG A 227 -11.66 -8.21 22.33
N ALA A 228 -10.93 -9.31 22.50
CA ALA A 228 -9.47 -9.30 22.57
C ALA A 228 -8.83 -8.77 21.28
N ILE A 229 -9.43 -9.08 20.12
CA ILE A 229 -9.00 -8.50 18.84
C ILE A 229 -9.29 -7.00 18.77
N ALA A 230 -10.48 -6.56 19.21
CA ALA A 230 -10.81 -5.13 19.23
C ALA A 230 -9.88 -4.31 20.14
N GLU A 231 -9.55 -4.84 21.32
CA GLU A 231 -8.58 -4.23 22.25
C GLU A 231 -7.18 -4.11 21.65
N GLN A 232 -6.78 -5.03 20.76
CA GLN A 232 -5.49 -4.96 20.04
C GLN A 232 -5.52 -4.03 18.82
N VAL A 233 -6.59 -4.09 18.03
CA VAL A 233 -6.66 -3.40 16.73
C VAL A 233 -6.96 -1.91 16.88
N LEU A 234 -7.90 -1.53 17.75
CA LEU A 234 -8.32 -0.13 17.87
C LEU A 234 -7.14 0.82 18.20
N PRO A 235 -6.19 0.47 19.08
CA PRO A 235 -4.99 1.27 19.28
C PRO A 235 -4.12 1.43 18.03
N LEU A 236 -4.03 0.39 17.20
CA LEU A 236 -3.20 0.37 15.99
C LEU A 236 -3.85 1.12 14.81
N LEU A 237 -5.18 1.30 14.81
CA LEU A 237 -5.87 2.14 13.84
C LEU A 237 -5.59 3.63 14.03
N GLY A 238 -5.18 4.03 15.24
CA GLY A 238 -4.66 5.36 15.54
C GLY A 238 -5.70 6.46 15.73
N TRP A 239 -5.28 7.71 15.54
CA TRP A 239 -6.09 8.89 15.91
C TRP A 239 -7.48 8.97 15.27
N ARG A 240 -7.68 8.42 14.06
CA ARG A 240 -8.98 8.43 13.35
C ARG A 240 -10.09 7.74 14.14
N VAL A 241 -9.73 6.85 15.07
CA VAL A 241 -10.70 6.09 15.89
C VAL A 241 -10.85 6.66 17.29
N ALA A 242 -9.86 7.41 17.80
CA ALA A 242 -9.77 7.81 19.20
C ALA A 242 -11.06 8.48 19.71
N ARG A 243 -11.59 9.48 19.01
CA ARG A 243 -12.84 10.16 19.39
C ARG A 243 -14.06 9.25 19.37
N ARG A 244 -14.14 8.30 18.42
CA ARG A 244 -15.27 7.35 18.34
C ARG A 244 -15.22 6.34 19.49
N VAL A 245 -14.02 5.88 19.84
CA VAL A 245 -13.75 4.97 20.95
C VAL A 245 -14.02 5.65 22.30
N GLU A 246 -13.57 6.91 22.46
CA GLU A 246 -13.85 7.76 23.63
C GLU A 246 -15.36 8.02 23.80
N ALA A 247 -16.06 8.37 22.72
CA ALA A 247 -17.52 8.55 22.74
C ALA A 247 -18.30 7.28 23.11
N ALA A 248 -17.70 6.10 22.93
CA ALA A 248 -18.25 4.81 23.34
C ALA A 248 -17.89 4.41 24.78
N GLY A 249 -17.16 5.26 25.52
CA GLY A 249 -16.79 5.04 26.92
C GLY A 249 -15.51 4.24 27.13
N TYR A 250 -14.64 4.13 26.12
CA TYR A 250 -13.39 3.37 26.18
C TYR A 250 -12.16 4.29 26.19
N ASP A 251 -12.07 5.18 27.18
CA ASP A 251 -11.04 6.23 27.26
C ASP A 251 -9.61 5.68 27.18
N GLU A 252 -9.32 4.58 27.86
CA GLU A 252 -7.98 3.95 27.86
C GLU A 252 -7.56 3.51 26.44
N ILE A 253 -8.46 2.88 25.69
CA ILE A 253 -8.19 2.44 24.31
C ILE A 253 -8.00 3.66 23.40
N ALA A 254 -8.79 4.72 23.59
CA ALA A 254 -8.63 5.96 22.84
C ALA A 254 -7.26 6.62 23.09
N GLN A 255 -6.79 6.62 24.35
CA GLN A 255 -5.46 7.11 24.69
C GLN A 255 -4.36 6.23 24.08
N GLN A 256 -4.51 4.90 24.12
CA GLN A 256 -3.60 3.99 23.44
C GLN A 256 -3.58 4.21 21.93
N ALA A 257 -4.73 4.50 21.30
CA ALA A 257 -4.80 4.79 19.87
C ALA A 257 -4.00 6.05 19.50
N LEU A 258 -4.08 7.09 20.31
CA LEU A 258 -3.25 8.29 20.12
C LEU A 258 -1.76 8.02 20.35
N ARG A 259 -1.41 7.03 21.18
CA ARG A 259 -0.02 6.69 21.49
C ARG A 259 0.62 5.75 20.46
N VAL A 260 -0.06 4.66 20.13
CA VAL A 260 0.52 3.56 19.34
C VAL A 260 0.29 3.76 17.84
N GLY A 261 -0.87 4.29 17.44
CA GLY A 261 -1.23 4.50 16.04
C GLY A 261 -0.15 5.19 15.18
N PRO A 262 0.47 6.29 15.63
CA PRO A 262 1.53 6.96 14.87
C PRO A 262 2.78 6.11 14.60
N LEU A 263 3.03 5.10 15.43
CA LEU A 263 4.23 4.25 15.33
C LEU A 263 4.13 3.24 14.18
N ARG A 264 2.91 2.87 13.77
CA ARG A 264 2.68 1.79 12.78
C ARG A 264 3.40 2.02 11.45
N TRP A 265 3.66 3.28 11.11
CA TRP A 265 4.30 3.70 9.86
C TRP A 265 5.74 4.18 10.04
N VAL A 266 6.31 4.07 11.24
CA VAL A 266 7.69 4.44 11.52
C VAL A 266 8.53 3.18 11.46
N GLN A 267 9.36 3.09 10.43
CA GLN A 267 10.24 1.93 10.24
C GLN A 267 11.17 1.75 11.45
N PHE A 268 11.33 0.52 11.91
CA PHE A 268 12.12 0.12 13.08
C PHE A 268 11.60 0.65 14.43
N ALA A 269 10.36 1.15 14.51
CA ALA A 269 9.82 1.62 15.79
C ALA A 269 9.65 0.51 16.84
N ASP A 270 9.50 -0.74 16.39
CA ASP A 270 9.45 -1.94 17.21
C ASP A 270 10.76 -2.22 17.98
N GLU A 271 11.87 -1.63 17.55
CA GLU A 271 13.19 -1.73 18.19
C GLU A 271 13.36 -0.75 19.37
N TYR A 272 12.34 0.06 19.64
CA TYR A 272 12.39 1.13 20.62
C TYR A 272 11.24 1.01 21.63
N GLU A 273 11.47 1.57 22.80
CA GLU A 273 10.46 1.81 23.83
C GLU A 273 10.01 3.27 23.75
N LEU A 274 8.73 3.50 24.00
CA LEU A 274 8.19 4.85 24.20
C LEU A 274 8.20 5.19 25.68
N ASP A 275 8.71 6.38 25.99
CA ASP A 275 8.50 6.94 27.32
C ASP A 275 7.01 7.29 27.48
N GLU A 276 6.42 6.80 28.56
CA GLU A 276 5.07 7.19 28.94
C GLU A 276 5.04 8.68 29.26
N LEU A 277 4.23 9.40 28.50
CA LEU A 277 3.97 10.81 28.74
C LEU A 277 2.47 11.01 28.82
N GLU A 278 2.02 11.53 29.94
CA GLU A 278 0.64 11.92 30.11
C GLU A 278 0.28 12.99 29.07
N PRO A 279 -0.77 12.75 28.26
CA PRO A 279 -1.22 13.75 27.32
C PRO A 279 -1.79 14.92 28.11
N GLU A 280 -1.19 16.10 27.97
CA GLU A 280 -1.86 17.28 28.51
C GLU A 280 -3.13 17.52 27.72
N PRO A 281 -4.21 17.95 28.40
CA PRO A 281 -5.38 18.44 27.71
C PRO A 281 -4.95 19.56 26.75
N ILE A 282 -5.30 19.40 25.48
CA ILE A 282 -5.25 20.50 24.52
C ILE A 282 -6.63 21.11 24.53
N ALA A 283 -6.69 22.45 24.55
CA ALA A 283 -7.93 23.13 24.29
C ALA A 283 -8.52 22.66 22.95
N ASN A 284 -9.85 22.65 22.82
CA ASN A 284 -10.59 22.24 21.62
C ASN A 284 -10.38 23.19 20.41
N ALA A 285 -9.23 23.83 20.30
CA ALA A 285 -8.92 24.77 19.24
C ALA A 285 -8.25 24.09 18.04
N THR A 286 -8.63 24.54 16.86
CA THR A 286 -8.10 24.10 15.57
C THR A 286 -6.65 24.57 15.42
N PRO A 287 -5.72 23.70 14.98
CA PRO A 287 -4.30 24.05 14.91
C PRO A 287 -4.00 24.88 13.65
N SER A 288 -2.92 25.65 13.69
CA SER A 288 -2.21 26.08 12.47
C SER A 288 -1.00 25.17 12.28
N ILE A 289 -0.82 24.65 11.07
CA ILE A 289 0.18 23.62 10.77
C ILE A 289 0.97 24.05 9.53
N GLU A 290 2.28 23.94 9.60
CA GLU A 290 3.18 24.03 8.47
C GLU A 290 3.98 22.74 8.41
N TRP A 291 4.05 22.13 7.24
CA TRP A 291 4.92 20.98 7.07
C TRP A 291 5.54 20.89 5.68
N GLU A 292 6.64 20.17 5.61
CA GLU A 292 7.42 19.88 4.41
C GLU A 292 7.76 18.41 4.41
N TYR A 293 7.84 17.86 3.21
CA TYR A 293 8.16 16.48 2.95
C TYR A 293 8.68 16.36 1.53
N GLY A 294 9.75 15.61 1.37
CA GLY A 294 10.28 15.29 0.06
C GLY A 294 11.29 14.17 0.10
N SER A 295 11.55 13.61 -1.08
CA SER A 295 12.57 12.57 -1.27
C SER A 295 13.68 13.10 -2.17
N GLY A 296 14.92 13.04 -1.71
CA GLY A 296 16.10 13.41 -2.50
C GLY A 296 16.17 12.63 -3.82
N HIS A 297 15.85 11.34 -3.78
CA HIS A 297 15.86 10.45 -4.94
C HIS A 297 14.55 10.45 -5.73
N GLY A 298 13.41 10.60 -5.03
CA GLY A 298 12.08 10.60 -5.65
C GLY A 298 11.76 11.86 -6.45
N GLN A 299 12.69 12.82 -6.51
CA GLN A 299 12.55 14.10 -7.22
C GLN A 299 11.22 14.83 -6.90
N SER A 300 10.71 14.63 -5.69
CA SER A 300 9.44 15.18 -5.22
C SER A 300 9.64 15.95 -3.94
N PHE A 301 9.01 17.11 -3.85
CA PHE A 301 9.01 17.94 -2.66
C PHE A 301 7.67 18.65 -2.58
N ALA A 302 7.19 18.90 -1.37
CA ALA A 302 6.07 19.79 -1.21
C ALA A 302 6.21 20.61 0.07
N LEU A 303 5.48 21.71 0.08
CA LEU A 303 5.28 22.55 1.24
C LEU A 303 3.79 22.64 1.49
N TRP A 304 3.39 22.54 2.73
CA TRP A 304 2.00 22.56 3.13
C TRP A 304 1.79 23.60 4.22
N ARG A 305 0.61 24.20 4.19
CA ARG A 305 0.12 25.09 5.24
C ARG A 305 -1.34 24.79 5.49
N ALA A 306 -1.69 24.69 6.77
CA ALA A 306 -3.06 24.55 7.21
C ALA A 306 -3.37 25.60 8.28
N TRP A 307 -4.57 26.17 8.23
CA TRP A 307 -5.02 27.14 9.22
C TRP A 307 -6.53 27.02 9.45
N PRO A 308 -7.01 27.45 10.64
CA PRO A 308 -8.44 27.50 10.92
C PRO A 308 -9.16 28.47 9.97
N ASP A 309 -10.27 28.03 9.39
CA ASP A 309 -11.17 28.85 8.56
C ASP A 309 -12.62 28.48 8.89
N GLY A 310 -13.22 29.21 9.84
CA GLY A 310 -14.53 28.88 10.41
C GLY A 310 -14.57 27.49 11.05
N ASP A 311 -15.49 26.64 10.60
CA ASP A 311 -15.67 25.25 11.05
C ASP A 311 -14.82 24.23 10.25
N ALA A 312 -13.81 24.71 9.52
CA ALA A 312 -12.90 23.88 8.76
C ALA A 312 -11.44 24.20 9.08
N LEU A 313 -10.56 23.26 8.76
CA LEU A 313 -9.13 23.50 8.61
C LEU A 313 -8.85 23.56 7.11
N LYS A 314 -8.59 24.76 6.60
CA LYS A 314 -8.18 24.96 5.21
C LYS A 314 -6.73 24.52 5.06
N ILE A 315 -6.43 23.78 4.00
CA ILE A 315 -5.11 23.23 3.71
C ILE A 315 -4.71 23.62 2.30
N GLU A 316 -3.52 24.17 2.14
CA GLU A 316 -2.90 24.43 0.85
C GLU A 316 -1.55 23.72 0.77
N ARG A 317 -1.18 23.28 -0.42
CA ARG A 317 0.14 22.71 -0.69
C ARG A 317 0.73 23.22 -1.99
N ILE A 318 2.04 23.44 -1.99
CA ILE A 318 2.85 23.70 -3.17
C ILE A 318 3.56 22.39 -3.50
N VAL A 319 3.19 21.75 -4.61
CA VAL A 319 3.73 20.46 -5.05
C VAL A 319 4.78 20.69 -6.12
N TYR A 320 5.96 20.15 -5.87
CA TYR A 320 7.06 20.06 -6.82
C TYR A 320 7.31 18.61 -7.19
N ARG A 321 7.28 18.30 -8.47
CA ARG A 321 7.62 16.96 -9.00
C ARG A 321 8.49 17.11 -10.23
N TYR A 322 9.43 16.19 -10.43
CA TYR A 322 9.96 15.91 -11.77
C TYR A 322 9.19 14.75 -12.38
N PRO A 323 8.35 14.99 -13.40
CA PRO A 323 7.80 13.91 -14.19
C PRO A 323 8.93 13.10 -14.81
N ARG A 324 8.79 11.77 -14.82
CA ARG A 324 9.78 10.89 -15.44
C ARG A 324 9.96 11.25 -16.92
N GLY A 325 11.19 11.62 -17.30
CA GLY A 325 11.51 12.04 -18.67
C GLY A 325 11.27 13.52 -18.97
N SER A 326 10.89 14.33 -17.98
CA SER A 326 10.82 15.79 -18.12
C SER A 326 12.14 16.44 -17.70
N GLU A 327 12.62 17.41 -18.49
CA GLU A 327 13.74 18.27 -18.12
C GLU A 327 13.33 19.40 -17.16
N ARG A 328 12.02 19.64 -17.01
CA ARG A 328 11.48 20.72 -16.19
C ARG A 328 10.65 20.15 -15.04
N PRO A 329 10.78 20.72 -13.83
CA PRO A 329 9.86 20.37 -12.76
C PRO A 329 8.45 20.88 -13.06
N ASP A 330 7.46 20.21 -12.50
CA ASP A 330 6.07 20.62 -12.47
C ASP A 330 5.76 21.18 -11.08
N VAL A 331 5.36 22.47 -11.02
CA VAL A 331 4.97 23.17 -9.79
C VAL A 331 3.50 23.52 -9.82
N ARG A 332 2.75 22.91 -8.91
CA ARG A 332 1.30 23.11 -8.75
C ARG A 332 0.98 23.59 -7.35
N ILE A 333 -0.06 24.40 -7.22
CA ILE A 333 -0.60 24.79 -5.93
C ILE A 333 -1.99 24.21 -5.83
N GLU A 334 -2.25 23.50 -4.75
CA GLU A 334 -3.50 22.78 -4.55
C GLU A 334 -4.08 23.13 -3.19
N GLY A 335 -5.40 23.23 -3.12
CA GLY A 335 -6.14 23.52 -1.89
C GLY A 335 -7.19 22.45 -1.61
N CYS A 336 -7.44 22.21 -0.33
CA CYS A 336 -8.57 21.44 0.19
C CYS A 336 -8.96 21.95 1.58
N ALA A 337 -9.96 21.31 2.19
CA ALA A 337 -10.34 21.57 3.56
C ALA A 337 -10.78 20.28 4.25
N ILE A 338 -10.59 20.21 5.56
CA ILE A 338 -11.13 19.14 6.40
C ILE A 338 -12.03 19.71 7.50
N ASP A 339 -12.98 18.90 7.97
CA ASP A 339 -13.90 19.24 9.06
C ASP A 339 -13.15 19.60 10.36
N ALA A 340 -13.66 20.58 11.12
CA ALA A 340 -13.06 21.00 12.39
C ALA A 340 -13.01 19.90 13.45
N GLY A 341 -13.91 18.92 13.43
CA GLY A 341 -13.81 17.72 14.27
C GLY A 341 -12.56 16.92 13.95
N LEU A 342 -12.31 16.64 12.66
CA LEU A 342 -11.10 15.96 12.22
C LEU A 342 -9.85 16.77 12.55
N ALA A 343 -9.89 18.10 12.36
CA ALA A 343 -8.77 18.98 12.67
C ALA A 343 -8.42 19.00 14.17
N ARG A 344 -9.41 18.89 15.06
CA ARG A 344 -9.20 18.76 16.51
C ARG A 344 -8.59 17.40 16.88
N ASP A 345 -9.06 16.31 16.26
CA ASP A 345 -8.48 14.98 16.45
C ASP A 345 -7.01 14.96 15.97
N LEU A 346 -6.72 15.63 14.86
CA LEU A 346 -5.37 15.83 14.35
C LEU A 346 -4.48 16.63 15.33
N ALA A 347 -5.00 17.71 15.91
CA ALA A 347 -4.27 18.48 16.92
C ALA A 347 -3.91 17.64 18.15
N ARG A 348 -4.86 16.83 18.64
CA ARG A 348 -4.64 15.87 19.74
C ARG A 348 -3.48 14.94 19.41
N GLN A 349 -3.52 14.33 18.23
CA GLN A 349 -2.49 13.40 17.80
C GLN A 349 -1.11 14.08 17.66
N LEU A 350 -1.04 15.27 17.06
CA LEU A 350 0.21 15.99 16.88
C LEU A 350 0.86 16.41 18.20
N ALA A 351 0.08 16.76 19.23
CA ALA A 351 0.67 17.08 20.53
C ALA A 351 1.19 15.84 21.26
N VAL A 352 0.52 14.70 21.09
CA VAL A 352 1.00 13.41 21.62
C VAL A 352 2.36 13.06 20.99
N ILE A 353 2.47 13.11 19.66
CA ILE A 353 3.75 12.92 18.94
C ILE A 353 4.77 13.98 19.36
N GLY A 354 4.31 15.21 19.58
CA GLY A 354 5.11 16.32 20.06
C GLY A 354 5.79 16.04 21.41
N ARG A 355 5.24 15.14 22.22
CA ARG A 355 5.77 14.83 23.54
C ARG A 355 6.60 13.58 23.54
N MET A 356 6.19 12.57 22.77
CA MET A 356 6.83 11.27 22.71
C MET A 356 8.36 11.33 22.66
N ARG A 357 8.96 10.42 23.41
CA ARG A 357 10.39 10.15 23.41
C ARG A 357 10.56 8.66 23.17
N MET A 358 11.48 8.33 22.27
CA MET A 358 11.86 6.95 21.99
C MET A 358 13.22 6.66 22.61
N ARG A 359 13.36 5.48 23.18
CA ARG A 359 14.64 4.95 23.67
C ARG A 359 14.90 3.60 23.00
N PRO A 360 16.13 3.33 22.56
CA PRO A 360 16.45 2.01 22.01
C PRO A 360 16.16 0.94 23.07
N LYS A 361 15.53 -0.18 22.67
CA LYS A 361 15.44 -1.35 23.54
C LYS A 361 16.86 -1.87 23.84
N PRO A 362 17.12 -2.40 25.04
CA PRO A 362 18.36 -3.12 25.30
C PRO A 362 18.53 -4.21 24.25
N ARG A 363 19.64 -4.18 23.52
CA ARG A 363 20.00 -5.17 22.50
C ARG A 363 21.43 -5.63 22.69
N ASP A 364 21.70 -6.85 22.26
CA ASP A 364 23.07 -7.30 22.07
C ASP A 364 23.73 -6.46 20.97
N ALA A 365 24.92 -5.94 21.26
CA ALA A 365 25.63 -4.98 20.40
C ALA A 365 25.92 -5.50 18.97
N ASN A 366 25.73 -6.80 18.72
CA ASN A 366 26.00 -7.46 17.45
C ASN A 366 24.77 -7.52 16.51
N GLU A 367 23.59 -7.07 16.93
CA GLU A 367 22.35 -7.21 16.14
C GLU A 367 21.97 -5.99 15.29
N TRP A 368 22.88 -5.01 15.15
CA TRP A 368 22.61 -3.88 14.25
C TRP A 368 22.59 -4.36 12.81
N SER A 369 21.40 -4.67 12.30
CA SER A 369 21.22 -4.87 10.87
C SER A 369 21.54 -3.54 10.18
N SER A 370 22.56 -3.55 9.32
CA SER A 370 22.95 -2.42 8.49
C SER A 370 21.99 -2.27 7.31
N SER A 371 20.71 -2.09 7.62
CA SER A 371 19.70 -1.73 6.64
C SER A 371 19.85 -0.25 6.30
N TRP A 372 20.63 0.04 5.28
CA TRP A 372 20.71 1.37 4.68
C TRP A 372 19.64 1.47 3.60
N THR A 373 18.65 2.34 3.79
CA THR A 373 17.91 2.81 2.62
C THR A 373 18.82 3.78 1.86
N SER A 374 18.84 3.71 0.54
CA SER A 374 19.47 4.74 -0.28
C SER A 374 18.60 5.98 -0.40
N ASN A 375 17.45 6.05 0.28
CA ASN A 375 16.50 7.14 0.13
C ASN A 375 16.75 8.21 1.19
N ASN A 376 17.48 9.26 0.81
CA ASN A 376 17.46 10.52 1.56
C ASN A 376 16.05 11.14 1.49
N PHE A 377 15.49 11.52 2.63
CA PHE A 377 14.23 12.23 2.73
C PHE A 377 14.35 13.44 3.65
N HIS A 378 13.45 14.39 3.45
CA HIS A 378 13.26 15.55 4.29
C HIS A 378 11.85 15.48 4.88
N ALA A 379 11.72 15.78 6.16
CA ALA A 379 10.45 16.00 6.83
C ALA A 379 10.61 17.13 7.83
N ARG A 380 9.75 18.14 7.77
CA ARG A 380 9.66 19.20 8.77
C ARG A 380 8.22 19.43 9.12
N VAL A 381 7.88 19.45 10.39
CA VAL A 381 6.51 19.69 10.87
C VAL A 381 6.55 20.69 12.01
N ARG A 382 5.72 21.73 11.90
CA ARG A 382 5.42 22.68 12.97
C ARG A 382 3.91 22.79 13.11
N ALA A 383 3.39 22.50 14.28
CA ALA A 383 1.98 22.73 14.59
C ALA A 383 1.83 23.56 15.86
N VAL A 384 0.96 24.55 15.81
CA VAL A 384 0.65 25.46 16.91
C VAL A 384 -0.85 25.54 17.13
N CYS A 385 -1.27 25.75 18.37
CA CYS A 385 -2.66 25.96 18.75
C CYS A 385 -2.72 27.13 19.74
N GLY A 386 -3.23 28.28 19.28
CA GLY A 386 -2.99 29.56 19.96
C GLY A 386 -1.48 29.82 20.09
N ASP A 387 -1.02 30.14 21.29
CA ASP A 387 0.41 30.38 21.58
C ASP A 387 1.18 29.09 21.90
N ARG A 388 0.52 27.94 21.93
CA ARG A 388 1.13 26.67 22.31
C ARG A 388 1.68 25.93 21.10
N VAL A 389 2.96 25.57 21.14
CA VAL A 389 3.57 24.66 20.16
C VAL A 389 3.18 23.23 20.51
N LEU A 390 2.46 22.58 19.61
CA LEU A 390 2.09 21.17 19.76
C LEU A 390 3.27 20.27 19.37
N ILE A 391 3.90 20.57 18.24
CA ILE A 391 5.10 19.89 17.74
C ILE A 391 5.96 20.85 16.94
N GLY A 392 7.27 20.71 17.11
CA GLY A 392 8.29 21.23 16.22
C GLY A 392 9.32 20.12 16.01
N ALA A 393 9.34 19.54 14.82
CA ALA A 393 10.23 18.43 14.48
C ALA A 393 10.76 18.62 13.06
N ARG A 394 12.00 18.22 12.84
CA ARG A 394 12.68 18.27 11.54
C ARG A 394 13.64 17.09 11.45
N PHE A 395 13.74 16.52 10.27
CA PHE A 395 14.74 15.55 9.92
C PHE A 395 15.09 15.67 8.44
N THR A 396 16.38 15.62 8.13
CA THR A 396 16.90 15.49 6.77
C THR A 396 18.00 14.45 6.78
N GLY A 397 17.86 13.39 5.99
CA GLY A 397 18.84 12.31 5.97
C GLY A 397 18.29 11.00 5.42
N TYR A 398 19.10 9.95 5.50
CA TYR A 398 18.71 8.60 5.10
C TYR A 398 17.90 7.91 6.19
N GLU A 399 16.92 7.07 5.81
CA GLU A 399 16.30 6.18 6.79
C GLU A 399 17.29 5.09 7.19
N ALA A 400 17.67 5.08 8.46
CA ALA A 400 18.53 4.05 9.05
C ALA A 400 18.04 3.69 10.46
N ALA A 401 18.47 2.54 10.98
CA ALA A 401 18.13 2.13 12.34
C ALA A 401 18.70 3.11 13.38
N HIS A 402 19.94 3.60 13.20
CA HIS A 402 20.60 4.43 14.20
C HIS A 402 20.02 5.84 14.38
N ASN A 403 19.19 6.32 13.43
CA ASN A 403 18.59 7.67 13.48
C ASN A 403 17.08 7.68 13.69
N VAL A 404 16.48 6.55 14.07
CA VAL A 404 15.03 6.45 14.34
C VAL A 404 14.59 7.47 15.38
N VAL A 405 15.36 7.66 16.46
CA VAL A 405 15.05 8.64 17.51
C VAL A 405 14.97 10.07 16.97
N GLU A 406 15.86 10.42 16.05
CA GLU A 406 15.93 11.75 15.44
C GLU A 406 14.77 11.98 14.48
N ARG A 407 14.49 11.01 13.60
CA ARG A 407 13.47 11.15 12.56
C ARG A 407 12.05 10.92 13.04
N PHE A 408 11.87 10.10 14.08
CA PHE A 408 10.57 9.57 14.52
C PHE A 408 9.48 10.63 14.57
N ARG A 409 9.70 11.74 15.30
CA ARG A 409 8.64 12.75 15.50
C ARG A 409 8.23 13.42 14.19
N SER A 410 9.20 13.70 13.31
CA SER A 410 8.92 14.31 12.01
C SER A 410 8.20 13.32 11.07
N GLN A 411 8.61 12.05 11.06
CA GLN A 411 8.03 11.01 10.22
C GLN A 411 6.62 10.63 10.69
N ALA A 412 6.43 10.36 11.98
CA ALA A 412 5.13 10.05 12.56
C ALA A 412 4.12 11.18 12.33
N ALA A 413 4.53 12.44 12.54
CA ALA A 413 3.67 13.58 12.30
C ALA A 413 3.33 13.74 10.81
N THR A 414 4.29 13.54 9.91
CA THR A 414 4.05 13.57 8.45
C THR A 414 3.08 12.48 8.02
N ASN A 415 3.22 11.26 8.56
CA ASN A 415 2.32 10.15 8.26
C ASN A 415 0.88 10.45 8.67
N VAL A 416 0.70 10.99 9.88
CA VAL A 416 -0.62 11.42 10.39
C VAL A 416 -1.20 12.54 9.53
N LEU A 417 -0.39 13.51 9.10
CA LEU A 417 -0.82 14.60 8.23
C LEU A 417 -1.23 14.12 6.84
N HIS A 418 -0.47 13.19 6.25
CA HIS A 418 -0.83 12.56 4.97
C HIS A 418 -2.11 11.73 5.09
N GLU A 419 -2.28 10.99 6.18
CA GLU A 419 -3.50 10.23 6.44
C GLU A 419 -4.72 11.13 6.58
N ALA A 420 -4.59 12.30 7.22
CA ALA A 420 -5.68 13.27 7.37
C ALA A 420 -6.19 13.84 6.02
N VAL A 421 -5.37 13.76 4.96
CA VAL A 421 -5.68 14.29 3.62
C VAL A 421 -5.67 13.22 2.54
N ALA A 422 -5.69 11.93 2.91
CA ALA A 422 -5.66 10.83 1.95
C ALA A 422 -6.94 10.75 1.11
N ASP A 423 -8.08 11.04 1.74
CA ASP A 423 -9.42 10.86 1.16
C ASP A 423 -10.06 12.21 0.73
N VAL A 424 -9.27 13.29 0.67
CA VAL A 424 -9.78 14.63 0.29
C VAL A 424 -9.55 14.92 -1.19
N GLU A 425 -10.52 15.57 -1.81
CA GLU A 425 -10.34 16.11 -3.16
C GLU A 425 -9.47 17.37 -3.11
N TRP A 426 -8.48 17.43 -4.00
CA TRP A 426 -7.58 18.56 -4.15
C TRP A 426 -7.95 19.36 -5.38
N ALA A 427 -8.12 20.67 -5.23
CA ALA A 427 -8.35 21.59 -6.34
C ALA A 427 -7.08 22.39 -6.63
N GLU A 428 -6.67 22.48 -7.90
CA GLU A 428 -5.60 23.39 -8.30
C GLU A 428 -6.06 24.84 -8.14
N ILE A 429 -5.22 25.67 -7.53
CA ILE A 429 -5.47 27.10 -7.28
C ILE A 429 -4.35 27.96 -7.87
N LEU A 430 -4.66 29.24 -8.11
CA LEU A 430 -3.68 30.18 -8.66
C LEU A 430 -2.65 30.62 -7.60
N PRO A 431 -1.39 30.90 -8.00
CA PRO A 431 -0.39 31.48 -7.11
C PRO A 431 -0.77 32.86 -6.56
N GLU A 432 -1.03 32.90 -5.25
CA GLU A 432 -1.14 34.14 -4.47
C GLU A 432 0.20 34.61 -3.84
N ALA A 433 0.24 35.87 -3.38
CA ALA A 433 1.39 36.47 -2.71
C ALA A 433 1.85 35.68 -1.46
N ARG A 434 0.91 35.07 -0.71
CA ARG A 434 1.24 34.25 0.47
C ARG A 434 2.11 33.03 0.14
N HIS A 435 1.97 32.45 -1.05
CA HIS A 435 2.78 31.31 -1.47
C HIS A 435 4.22 31.74 -1.75
N ARG A 436 4.40 32.88 -2.44
CA ARG A 436 5.73 33.44 -2.70
C ARG A 436 6.43 33.83 -1.39
N GLN A 437 5.70 34.42 -0.45
CA GLN A 437 6.22 34.74 0.88
C GLN A 437 6.66 33.48 1.62
N LEU A 438 5.83 32.42 1.64
CA LEU A 438 6.16 31.15 2.27
C LEU A 438 7.48 30.59 1.71
N ILE A 439 7.62 30.52 0.38
CA ILE A 439 8.84 30.03 -0.26
C ILE A 439 10.06 30.91 0.10
N ALA A 440 9.92 32.23 0.07
CA ALA A 440 11.00 33.14 0.42
C ALA A 440 11.45 33.00 1.89
N GLU A 441 10.52 32.81 2.82
CA GLU A 441 10.82 32.50 4.22
C GLU A 441 11.52 31.14 4.35
N ARG A 442 11.15 30.17 3.51
CA ARG A 442 11.78 28.86 3.51
C ARG A 442 13.18 28.85 2.94
N CYS A 443 13.46 29.55 1.84
CA CYS A 443 14.82 29.68 1.32
C CYS A 443 15.77 30.32 2.34
N LYS A 444 15.28 31.24 3.19
CA LYS A 444 16.09 31.88 4.24
C LYS A 444 16.45 30.96 5.41
N THR A 445 15.67 29.91 5.63
CA THR A 445 15.80 29.03 6.81
C THR A 445 16.26 27.62 6.48
N SER A 446 16.48 27.30 5.20
CA SER A 446 17.12 26.05 4.78
C SER A 446 18.60 26.06 5.19
N GLU A 447 19.08 24.95 5.76
CA GLU A 447 20.47 24.81 6.16
C GLU A 447 21.33 24.31 5.00
N ALA A 448 22.64 24.55 5.04
CA ALA A 448 23.55 24.27 3.94
C ALA A 448 23.74 22.77 3.65
N ASP A 449 23.46 21.91 4.63
CA ASP A 449 23.48 20.45 4.52
C ASP A 449 22.24 19.88 3.79
N GLU A 450 21.24 20.72 3.50
CA GLU A 450 20.02 20.38 2.78
C GLU A 450 20.03 20.89 1.33
N SER A 451 21.17 20.82 0.65
CA SER A 451 21.35 21.41 -0.69
C SER A 451 20.21 21.08 -1.67
N TRP A 452 19.79 19.82 -1.74
CA TRP A 452 18.69 19.42 -2.63
C TRP A 452 17.33 20.00 -2.23
N VAL A 453 17.09 20.28 -0.94
CA VAL A 453 15.87 20.95 -0.48
C VAL A 453 15.90 22.40 -0.94
N HIS A 454 17.04 23.07 -0.74
CA HIS A 454 17.27 24.44 -1.19
C HIS A 454 17.07 24.59 -2.71
N ASP A 455 17.72 23.73 -3.51
CA ASP A 455 17.60 23.73 -4.98
C ASP A 455 16.13 23.63 -5.42
N ARG A 456 15.31 22.84 -4.71
CA ARG A 456 13.89 22.69 -5.02
C ARG A 456 13.08 23.91 -4.61
N LEU A 457 13.39 24.52 -3.47
CA LEU A 457 12.75 25.77 -3.06
C LEU A 457 13.04 26.90 -4.06
N GLU A 458 14.28 27.01 -4.55
CA GLU A 458 14.64 27.97 -5.60
C GLU A 458 13.93 27.69 -6.93
N ALA A 459 13.85 26.42 -7.34
CA ALA A 459 13.13 26.02 -8.53
C ALA A 459 11.62 26.34 -8.43
N ILE A 460 11.01 26.11 -7.26
CA ILE A 460 9.63 26.52 -6.99
C ILE A 460 9.50 28.04 -7.10
N ALA A 461 10.37 28.81 -6.44
CA ALA A 461 10.33 30.28 -6.47
C ALA A 461 10.35 30.80 -7.91
N THR A 462 11.29 30.30 -8.72
CA THR A 462 11.45 30.66 -10.13
C THR A 462 10.18 30.40 -10.94
N GLN A 463 9.53 29.25 -10.74
CA GLN A 463 8.28 28.94 -11.45
C GLN A 463 7.09 29.78 -11.00
N LEU A 464 7.01 30.12 -9.71
CA LEU A 464 5.96 30.99 -9.18
C LEU A 464 6.13 32.47 -9.57
N GLU A 465 7.32 32.87 -9.99
CA GLU A 465 7.59 34.21 -10.57
C GLU A 465 7.22 34.26 -12.05
N ALA A 466 7.33 33.14 -12.77
CA ALA A 466 6.97 33.04 -14.18
C ALA A 466 5.45 32.93 -14.43
N ARG A 467 4.66 32.58 -13.40
CA ARG A 467 3.18 32.52 -13.39
C ARG A 467 2.59 33.77 -12.75
#